data_AF-A0A2T3L2R3-F1
#
_entry.id   AF-A0A2T3L2R3-F1
#
_cell.length_a   1.000
_cell.length_b   1.000
_cell.length_c   1.000
_cell.angle_alpha   90.00
_cell.angle_beta   90.00
_cell.angle_gamma   90.00
#
_symmetry.space_group_name_H-M   'P 1'
#
loop_
_entity.id
_entity.type
_entity.pdbx_description
1 polymer ?
#
loop_
_entity_poly.entity_id
_entity_poly.type
_entity_poly.pdbx_seq_one_letter_code
_entity_poly.pdbx_strand_id
1 'polypeptide(L)'
;MKAKTIIRLIAAPLLLVNAMSANSAAYGVSTEWKTEDPQQIFETMTAQKSAFSQLIDAGIIHDVFVRKSVVGDKEFPMIRFVIEADNEESVKSIISQLPFSKKDLVTIVDARDLGNKWLNTELVQENYAIELEWTDAHSPYVVDQILGKDLQQVVDWNTSGKVTSSYLNVQKVEDKNSANSEKLRPIYSIAVLAKDEKAAKEMAMNLEAVKSGLATVKIMHLGFKMNL
;
A
#
# COMPACT_ATOMS: atom_id res chain seq x y z
N MET A 1 -19.61 -61.11 4.21
CA MET A 1 -18.46 -60.23 4.49
C MET A 1 -18.57 -58.97 3.63
N LYS A 2 -18.87 -57.81 4.22
CA LYS A 2 -18.75 -56.51 3.56
C LYS A 2 -17.98 -55.59 4.50
N ALA A 3 -16.79 -55.17 4.09
CA ALA A 3 -15.93 -54.27 4.85
C ALA A 3 -16.57 -52.86 4.87
N LYS A 4 -16.74 -52.29 6.06
CA LYS A 4 -17.10 -50.87 6.23
C LYS A 4 -15.81 -50.07 6.33
N THR A 5 -15.49 -49.34 5.27
CA THR A 5 -14.43 -48.33 5.28
C THR A 5 -14.88 -47.16 6.13
N ILE A 6 -14.22 -46.95 7.27
CA ILE A 6 -14.41 -45.77 8.13
C ILE A 6 -13.54 -44.65 7.54
N ILE A 7 -14.18 -43.66 6.92
CA ILE A 7 -13.51 -42.42 6.50
C ILE A 7 -13.35 -41.56 7.76
N ARG A 8 -12.10 -41.39 8.21
CA ARG A 8 -11.76 -40.39 9.23
C ARG A 8 -11.78 -39.01 8.58
N LEU A 9 -12.80 -38.22 8.91
CA LEU A 9 -12.82 -36.79 8.62
C LEU A 9 -11.74 -36.12 9.49
N ILE A 10 -10.68 -35.62 8.87
CA ILE A 10 -9.73 -34.71 9.51
C ILE A 10 -10.39 -33.33 9.43
N ALA A 11 -10.99 -32.88 10.54
CA ALA A 11 -11.48 -31.52 10.67
C ALA A 11 -10.27 -30.58 10.72
N ALA A 12 -10.03 -29.85 9.63
CA ALA A 12 -9.12 -28.70 9.66
C ALA A 12 -9.77 -27.61 10.52
N PRO A 13 -9.01 -26.94 11.43
CA PRO A 13 -9.54 -25.83 12.19
C PRO A 13 -9.82 -24.67 11.22
N LEU A 14 -11.09 -24.43 10.96
CA LEU A 14 -11.57 -23.25 10.26
C LEU A 14 -11.29 -22.05 11.17
N LEU A 15 -10.32 -21.22 10.79
CA LEU A 15 -10.07 -19.94 11.45
C LEU A 15 -11.30 -19.05 11.19
N LEU A 16 -12.24 -19.05 12.13
CA LEU A 16 -13.32 -18.08 12.20
C LEU A 16 -12.71 -16.74 12.63
N VAL A 17 -12.36 -15.92 11.66
CA VAL A 17 -12.07 -14.50 11.92
C VAL A 17 -13.43 -13.84 12.15
N ASN A 18 -13.70 -13.46 13.40
CA ASN A 18 -14.84 -12.63 13.73
C ASN A 18 -14.66 -11.28 13.03
N ALA A 19 -15.44 -11.04 11.97
CA ALA A 19 -15.60 -9.72 11.38
C ALA A 19 -16.43 -8.86 12.35
N MET A 20 -15.77 -8.27 13.35
CA MET A 20 -16.27 -7.05 13.96
C MET A 20 -15.99 -5.94 12.98
N SER A 21 -17.02 -5.24 12.53
CA SER A 21 -16.92 -4.08 11.65
C SER A 21 -16.25 -2.92 12.38
N ALA A 22 -14.93 -2.97 12.48
CA ALA A 22 -14.06 -1.81 12.58
C ALA A 22 -13.92 -1.21 11.16
N ASN A 23 -13.72 0.10 11.07
CA ASN A 23 -13.41 0.76 9.80
C ASN A 23 -12.04 0.24 9.35
N SER A 24 -12.05 -0.80 8.52
CA SER A 24 -10.85 -1.36 7.94
C SER A 24 -10.27 -0.36 6.95
N ALA A 25 -8.98 -0.04 7.10
CA ALA A 25 -8.28 0.92 6.25
C ALA A 25 -7.27 0.19 5.36
N ALA A 26 -6.93 0.82 4.23
CA ALA A 26 -5.89 0.34 3.35
C ALA A 26 -4.52 0.78 3.87
N TYR A 27 -3.63 -0.18 4.15
CA TYR A 27 -2.26 0.07 4.58
C TYR A 27 -1.27 -0.21 3.47
N GLY A 28 -0.43 0.76 3.14
CA GLY A 28 0.70 0.60 2.24
C GLY A 28 1.87 -0.02 3.00
N VAL A 29 2.36 -1.16 2.52
CA VAL A 29 3.42 -1.94 3.16
C VAL A 29 4.63 -2.04 2.25
N SER A 30 5.80 -1.75 2.81
CA SER A 30 7.10 -2.05 2.20
C SER A 30 7.88 -3.04 3.05
N THR A 31 8.39 -4.09 2.39
CA THR A 31 9.34 -5.02 2.99
C THR A 31 10.71 -4.91 2.33
N GLU A 32 11.74 -5.28 3.08
CA GLU A 32 13.11 -5.47 2.60
C GLU A 32 13.63 -6.84 3.02
N TRP A 33 14.60 -7.36 2.27
CA TRP A 33 15.32 -8.57 2.66
C TRP A 33 16.14 -8.30 3.92
N LYS A 34 16.04 -9.22 4.88
CA LYS A 34 16.89 -9.26 6.07
C LYS A 34 18.04 -10.27 5.91
N THR A 35 17.81 -11.31 5.10
CA THR A 35 18.79 -12.35 4.82
C THR A 35 19.74 -11.95 3.69
N GLU A 36 20.99 -12.41 3.77
CA GLU A 36 21.96 -12.37 2.68
C GLU A 36 22.05 -13.70 1.91
N ASP A 37 21.31 -14.73 2.34
CA ASP A 37 21.34 -16.08 1.77
C ASP A 37 20.26 -16.26 0.69
N PRO A 38 20.65 -16.32 -0.60
CA PRO A 38 19.71 -16.51 -1.71
C PRO A 38 18.97 -17.84 -1.64
N GLN A 39 19.60 -18.89 -1.09
CA GLN A 39 19.05 -20.24 -1.09
C GLN A 39 17.81 -20.32 -0.20
N GLN A 40 17.83 -19.68 0.97
CA GLN A 40 16.69 -19.61 1.87
C GLN A 40 15.48 -18.92 1.23
N ILE A 41 15.74 -17.89 0.39
CA ILE A 41 14.70 -17.21 -0.36
C ILE A 41 14.07 -18.16 -1.38
N PHE A 42 14.88 -18.84 -2.20
CA PHE A 42 14.40 -19.80 -3.20
C PHE A 42 13.54 -20.91 -2.59
N GLU A 43 14.02 -21.53 -1.52
CA GLU A 43 13.33 -22.64 -0.85
C GLU A 43 11.99 -22.22 -0.23
N THR A 44 11.85 -20.95 0.11
CA THR A 44 10.65 -20.41 0.79
C THR A 44 9.68 -19.76 -0.19
N MET A 45 10.12 -19.43 -1.41
CA MET A 45 9.36 -18.67 -2.41
C MET A 45 8.01 -19.31 -2.77
N THR A 46 7.95 -20.63 -2.97
CA THR A 46 6.70 -21.31 -3.34
C THR A 46 5.66 -21.21 -2.23
N ALA A 47 6.08 -21.47 -0.98
CA ALA A 47 5.19 -21.33 0.17
C ALA A 47 4.74 -19.88 0.35
N GLN A 48 5.67 -18.92 0.22
CA GLN A 48 5.34 -17.50 0.30
C GLN A 48 4.29 -17.10 -0.73
N LYS A 49 4.50 -17.44 -2.00
CA LYS A 49 3.56 -17.13 -3.09
C LYS A 49 2.17 -17.73 -2.82
N SER A 50 2.12 -18.98 -2.36
CA SER A 50 0.85 -19.63 -2.04
C SER A 50 0.12 -18.93 -0.89
N ALA A 51 0.81 -18.58 0.19
CA ALA A 51 0.21 -17.89 1.32
C ALA A 51 -0.25 -16.47 0.95
N PHE A 52 0.54 -15.77 0.13
CA PHE A 52 0.22 -14.42 -0.33
C PHE A 52 -0.96 -14.42 -1.31
N SER A 53 -1.05 -15.42 -2.20
CA SER A 53 -2.21 -15.60 -3.10
C SER A 53 -3.51 -15.76 -2.32
N GLN A 54 -3.50 -16.50 -1.20
CA GLN A 54 -4.70 -16.65 -0.37
C GLN A 54 -5.18 -15.32 0.21
N LEU A 55 -4.27 -14.38 0.49
CA LEU A 55 -4.64 -13.03 0.95
C LEU A 55 -5.22 -12.17 -0.19
N ILE A 56 -4.73 -12.35 -1.42
CA ILE A 56 -5.29 -11.72 -2.62
C ILE A 56 -6.70 -12.28 -2.88
N ASP A 57 -6.86 -13.60 -2.90
CA ASP A 57 -8.12 -14.29 -3.15
C ASP A 57 -9.19 -13.94 -2.09
N ALA A 58 -8.76 -13.69 -0.85
CA ALA A 58 -9.63 -13.23 0.24
C ALA A 58 -10.00 -11.74 0.16
N GLY A 59 -9.48 -11.00 -0.83
CA GLY A 59 -9.68 -9.56 -0.96
C GLY A 59 -8.99 -8.74 0.13
N ILE A 60 -8.04 -9.33 0.87
CA ILE A 60 -7.27 -8.65 1.93
C ILE A 60 -6.14 -7.82 1.32
N ILE A 61 -5.58 -8.25 0.18
CA ILE A 61 -4.56 -7.52 -0.56
C ILE A 61 -5.16 -6.91 -1.83
N HIS A 62 -5.05 -5.60 -1.95
CA HIS A 62 -5.77 -4.81 -2.97
C HIS A 62 -4.91 -4.30 -4.11
N ASP A 63 -3.61 -4.14 -3.87
CA ASP A 63 -2.63 -3.75 -4.89
C ASP A 63 -1.29 -4.39 -4.55
N VAL A 64 -0.55 -4.81 -5.59
CA VAL A 64 0.79 -5.39 -5.46
C VAL A 64 1.68 -4.74 -6.50
N PHE A 65 2.84 -4.28 -6.06
CA PHE A 65 3.89 -3.69 -6.88
C PHE A 65 5.17 -4.49 -6.71
N VAL A 66 5.75 -4.94 -7.82
CA VAL A 66 6.97 -5.74 -7.84
C VAL A 66 8.13 -4.87 -8.30
N ARG A 67 9.17 -4.83 -7.47
CA ARG A 67 10.45 -4.18 -7.81
C ARG A 67 11.60 -5.17 -7.76
N LYS A 68 12.67 -4.85 -8.47
CA LYS A 68 13.91 -5.61 -8.40
C LYS A 68 14.62 -5.36 -7.06
N SER A 69 15.27 -6.41 -6.57
CA SER A 69 16.14 -6.38 -5.39
C SER A 69 17.27 -7.37 -5.60
N VAL A 70 18.35 -7.22 -4.83
CA VAL A 70 19.55 -8.09 -4.92
C VAL A 70 19.83 -8.66 -3.54
N VAL A 71 20.10 -9.96 -3.48
CA VAL A 71 20.57 -10.67 -2.27
C VAL A 71 21.76 -11.52 -2.68
N GLY A 72 22.92 -11.28 -2.07
CA GLY A 72 24.18 -11.82 -2.54
C GLY A 72 24.47 -11.38 -3.98
N ASP A 73 24.64 -12.36 -4.88
CA ASP A 73 24.88 -12.17 -6.32
C ASP A 73 23.63 -12.41 -7.19
N LYS A 74 22.45 -12.59 -6.57
CA LYS A 74 21.22 -12.96 -7.28
C LYS A 74 20.14 -11.88 -7.18
N GLU A 75 19.45 -11.65 -8.29
CA GLU A 75 18.25 -10.81 -8.33
C GLU A 75 17.05 -11.58 -7.80
N PHE A 76 16.28 -10.93 -6.92
CA PHE A 76 14.99 -11.41 -6.44
C PHE A 76 13.90 -10.35 -6.59
N PRO A 77 12.64 -10.75 -6.80
CA PRO A 77 11.51 -9.84 -6.72
C PRO A 77 11.28 -9.45 -5.26
N MET A 78 11.14 -8.15 -5.00
CA MET A 78 10.64 -7.61 -3.73
C MET A 78 9.30 -6.93 -3.98
N ILE A 79 8.38 -7.09 -3.04
CA ILE A 79 7.02 -6.56 -3.17
C ILE A 79 6.81 -5.36 -2.27
N ARG A 80 6.04 -4.39 -2.78
CA ARG A 80 5.27 -3.43 -2.00
C ARG A 80 3.81 -3.73 -2.27
N PHE A 81 2.96 -3.63 -1.26
CA PHE A 81 1.56 -4.01 -1.43
C PHE A 81 0.65 -3.18 -0.55
N VAL A 82 -0.64 -3.16 -0.88
CA VAL A 82 -1.68 -2.54 -0.07
C VAL A 82 -2.51 -3.64 0.56
N ILE A 83 -2.61 -3.62 1.88
CA ILE A 83 -3.34 -4.60 2.68
C ILE A 83 -4.46 -3.93 3.46
N GLU A 84 -5.61 -4.55 3.53
CA GLU A 84 -6.73 -4.13 4.35
C GLU A 84 -6.57 -4.63 5.79
N ALA A 85 -6.61 -3.71 6.76
CA ALA A 85 -6.47 -4.02 8.18
C ALA A 85 -7.06 -2.90 9.07
N ASP A 86 -7.36 -3.24 10.33
CA ASP A 86 -7.91 -2.28 11.29
C ASP A 86 -6.87 -1.27 11.82
N ASN A 87 -5.60 -1.68 11.87
CA ASN A 87 -4.49 -0.88 12.39
C ASN A 87 -3.13 -1.50 11.99
N GLU A 88 -2.04 -0.77 12.24
CA GLU A 88 -0.67 -1.21 11.95
C GLU A 88 -0.27 -2.51 12.69
N GLU A 89 -0.81 -2.76 13.88
CA GLU A 89 -0.54 -4.00 14.64
C GLU A 89 -1.20 -5.21 13.97
N SER A 90 -2.42 -5.06 13.46
CA SER A 90 -3.07 -6.07 12.62
C SER A 90 -2.29 -6.36 11.34
N VAL A 91 -1.75 -5.31 10.68
CA VAL A 91 -0.84 -5.48 9.52
C VAL A 91 0.36 -6.35 9.89
N LYS A 92 1.07 -6.01 10.98
CA LYS A 92 2.22 -6.77 11.47
C LYS A 92 1.85 -8.21 11.82
N SER A 93 0.68 -8.41 12.45
CA SER A 93 0.17 -9.73 12.80
C SER A 93 -0.06 -10.59 11.55
N ILE A 94 -0.75 -10.08 10.53
CA ILE A 94 -0.99 -10.81 9.27
C ILE A 94 0.33 -11.14 8.58
N ILE A 95 1.23 -10.17 8.43
CA ILE A 95 2.52 -10.36 7.75
C ILE A 95 3.41 -11.35 8.51
N SER A 96 3.40 -11.32 9.85
CA SER A 96 4.16 -12.28 10.67
C SER A 96 3.78 -13.74 10.41
N GLN A 97 2.59 -13.99 9.86
CA GLN A 97 2.14 -15.34 9.49
C GLN A 97 2.67 -15.82 8.14
N LEU A 98 3.23 -14.93 7.31
CA LEU A 98 3.76 -15.27 6.00
C LEU A 98 5.08 -16.05 6.11
N PRO A 99 5.33 -17.03 5.21
CA PRO A 99 6.53 -17.87 5.25
C PRO A 99 7.85 -17.12 5.33
N PHE A 100 8.02 -16.01 4.60
CA PHE A 100 9.24 -15.20 4.69
C PHE A 100 9.44 -14.59 6.07
N SER A 101 8.39 -14.06 6.70
CA SER A 101 8.48 -13.47 8.05
C SER A 101 8.66 -14.54 9.13
N LYS A 102 8.00 -15.70 9.02
CA LYS A 102 8.19 -16.83 9.93
C LYS A 102 9.61 -17.36 9.95
N LYS A 103 10.31 -17.28 8.82
CA LYS A 103 11.72 -17.64 8.68
C LYS A 103 12.67 -16.46 8.87
N ASP A 104 12.17 -15.29 9.29
CA ASP A 104 12.96 -14.09 9.54
C ASP A 104 13.79 -13.63 8.30
N LEU A 105 13.27 -13.86 7.10
CA LEU A 105 13.96 -13.54 5.84
C LEU A 105 13.71 -12.09 5.39
N VAL A 106 12.64 -11.47 5.89
CA VAL A 106 12.22 -10.11 5.53
C VAL A 106 11.88 -9.30 6.77
N THR A 107 12.01 -7.98 6.65
CA THR A 107 11.53 -7.02 7.64
C THR A 107 10.56 -6.04 7.00
N ILE A 108 9.58 -5.58 7.78
CA ILE A 108 8.72 -4.45 7.38
C ILE A 108 9.54 -3.18 7.64
N VAL A 109 9.78 -2.39 6.59
CA VAL A 109 10.49 -1.10 6.71
C VAL A 109 9.53 0.08 6.72
N ASP A 110 8.30 -0.11 6.25
CA ASP A 110 7.25 0.91 6.26
C ASP A 110 5.88 0.21 6.26
N ALA A 111 4.98 0.69 7.12
CA ALA A 111 3.57 0.32 7.15
C ALA A 111 2.79 1.60 7.49
N ARG A 112 2.03 2.11 6.51
CA ARG A 112 1.37 3.41 6.64
C ARG A 112 -0.08 3.34 6.21
N ASP A 113 -0.93 4.04 6.95
CA ASP A 113 -2.35 4.14 6.66
C ASP A 113 -2.58 5.05 5.44
N LEU A 114 -3.09 4.46 4.37
CA LEU A 114 -3.46 5.17 3.13
C LEU A 114 -4.93 5.62 3.17
N GLY A 115 -5.72 5.17 4.13
CA GLY A 115 -7.14 5.43 4.24
C GLY A 115 -7.97 4.55 3.30
N ASN A 116 -8.92 5.13 2.58
CA ASN A 116 -9.86 4.38 1.74
C ASN A 116 -9.44 4.39 0.27
N LYS A 117 -9.53 3.24 -0.41
CA LYS A 117 -9.32 3.14 -1.86
C LYS A 117 -10.40 3.95 -2.59
N TRP A 118 -10.00 4.79 -3.53
CA TRP A 118 -10.90 5.68 -4.27
C TRP A 118 -11.02 5.31 -5.76
N LEU A 119 -9.91 5.27 -6.49
CA LEU A 119 -9.86 4.95 -7.92
C LEU A 119 -8.86 3.82 -8.19
N ASN A 120 -9.09 3.04 -9.24
CA ASN A 120 -8.25 1.92 -9.65
C ASN A 120 -8.23 1.74 -11.18
N THR A 121 -7.07 1.41 -11.75
CA THR A 121 -6.92 0.91 -13.13
C THR A 121 -5.98 -0.31 -13.19
N GLU A 122 -6.22 -1.21 -14.15
CA GLU A 122 -5.53 -2.50 -14.33
C GLU A 122 -4.28 -2.42 -15.22
N LEU A 123 -3.53 -1.33 -15.18
CA LEU A 123 -2.35 -1.15 -16.03
C LEU A 123 -1.07 -1.72 -15.38
N VAL A 124 -0.41 -2.64 -16.09
CA VAL A 124 0.88 -3.24 -15.70
C VAL A 124 2.03 -2.37 -16.24
N GLN A 125 2.43 -1.36 -15.49
CA GLN A 125 3.55 -0.48 -15.82
C GLN A 125 4.30 -0.03 -14.56
N GLU A 126 5.41 0.69 -14.73
CA GLU A 126 6.21 1.23 -13.62
C GLU A 126 5.44 2.34 -12.90
N ASN A 127 5.35 2.23 -11.57
CA ASN A 127 4.56 3.12 -10.74
C ASN A 127 5.39 3.86 -9.69
N TYR A 128 4.93 5.07 -9.37
CA TYR A 128 5.40 5.88 -8.26
C TYR A 128 4.21 6.35 -7.43
N ALA A 129 4.33 6.32 -6.10
CA ALA A 129 3.39 6.98 -5.21
C ALA A 129 3.73 8.47 -5.12
N ILE A 130 2.70 9.31 -5.20
CA ILE A 130 2.73 10.72 -4.85
C ILE A 130 1.81 10.89 -3.64
N GLU A 131 2.38 11.23 -2.49
CA GLU A 131 1.62 11.42 -1.24
C GLU A 131 1.68 12.89 -0.85
N LEU A 132 0.49 13.50 -0.70
CA LEU A 132 0.37 14.90 -0.30
C LEU A 132 0.70 15.06 1.19
N GLU A 133 1.44 16.11 1.52
CA GLU A 133 1.71 16.51 2.90
C GLU A 133 1.51 18.02 3.05
N TRP A 134 0.55 18.43 3.88
CA TRP A 134 0.32 19.86 4.16
C TRP A 134 1.47 20.45 4.97
N THR A 135 1.91 21.65 4.59
CA THR A 135 3.01 22.35 5.28
C THR A 135 2.57 23.14 6.52
N ASP A 136 1.26 23.41 6.64
CA ASP A 136 0.64 24.14 7.75
C ASP A 136 -0.87 23.83 7.83
N ALA A 137 -1.49 24.14 8.97
CA ALA A 137 -2.91 23.93 9.23
C ALA A 137 -3.80 25.01 8.58
N HIS A 138 -3.65 25.19 7.26
CA HIS A 138 -4.39 26.13 6.41
C HIS A 138 -5.89 26.11 6.67
N SER A 139 -6.59 27.22 6.47
CA SER A 139 -8.03 27.28 6.72
C SER A 139 -8.80 26.21 5.91
N PRO A 140 -9.90 25.64 6.44
CA PRO A 140 -10.69 24.64 5.72
C PRO A 140 -11.14 25.12 4.33
N TYR A 141 -11.54 26.39 4.22
CA TYR A 141 -11.95 26.98 2.94
C TYR A 141 -10.83 26.93 1.88
N VAL A 142 -9.60 27.30 2.25
CA VAL A 142 -8.45 27.22 1.33
C VAL A 142 -8.19 25.77 0.95
N VAL A 143 -8.23 24.87 1.92
CA VAL A 143 -7.98 23.44 1.72
C VAL A 143 -9.00 22.83 0.76
N ASP A 144 -10.30 23.12 0.96
CA ASP A 144 -11.38 22.59 0.12
C ASP A 144 -11.29 23.09 -1.32
N GLN A 145 -10.96 24.38 -1.52
CA GLN A 145 -10.78 24.94 -2.86
C GLN A 145 -9.61 24.31 -3.62
N ILE A 146 -8.49 24.09 -2.92
CA ILE A 146 -7.29 23.50 -3.50
C ILE A 146 -7.51 22.02 -3.78
N LEU A 147 -8.02 21.26 -2.81
CA LEU A 147 -8.31 19.84 -2.99
C LEU A 147 -9.34 19.57 -4.07
N GLY A 148 -10.37 20.42 -4.21
CA GLY A 148 -11.33 20.27 -5.30
C GLY A 148 -10.66 20.28 -6.69
N LYS A 149 -9.65 21.15 -6.89
CA LYS A 149 -8.87 21.20 -8.14
C LYS A 149 -7.97 19.97 -8.28
N ASP A 150 -7.28 19.58 -7.22
CA ASP A 150 -6.34 18.46 -7.24
C ASP A 150 -7.06 17.13 -7.50
N LEU A 151 -8.18 16.90 -6.80
CA LEU A 151 -8.98 15.69 -6.98
C LEU A 151 -9.57 15.62 -8.39
N GLN A 152 -10.01 16.74 -8.98
CA GLN A 152 -10.43 16.75 -10.39
C GLN A 152 -9.27 16.39 -11.32
N GLN A 153 -8.07 16.92 -11.08
CA GLN A 153 -6.89 16.60 -11.87
C GLN A 153 -6.52 15.10 -11.77
N VAL A 154 -6.67 14.49 -10.59
CA VAL A 154 -6.47 13.05 -10.36
C VAL A 154 -7.51 12.22 -11.11
N VAL A 155 -8.78 12.66 -11.15
CA VAL A 155 -9.83 12.02 -11.97
C VAL A 155 -9.49 12.08 -13.46
N ASP A 156 -9.00 13.21 -13.95
CA ASP A 156 -8.59 13.37 -15.35
C ASP A 156 -7.39 12.46 -15.69
N TRP A 157 -6.44 12.34 -14.76
CA TRP A 157 -5.32 11.40 -14.89
C TRP A 157 -5.76 9.95 -14.86
N ASN A 158 -6.71 9.59 -14.00
CA ASN A 158 -7.30 8.25 -13.98
C ASN A 158 -7.99 7.92 -15.31
N THR A 159 -8.78 8.86 -15.84
CA THR A 159 -9.49 8.69 -17.13
C THR A 159 -8.52 8.58 -18.31
N SER A 160 -7.37 9.24 -18.24
CA SER A 160 -6.30 9.12 -19.24
C SER A 160 -5.33 7.96 -18.99
N GLY A 161 -5.62 7.09 -18.02
CA GLY A 161 -4.81 5.89 -17.71
C GLY A 161 -3.47 6.19 -17.02
N LYS A 162 -3.28 7.38 -16.45
CA LYS A 162 -2.04 7.77 -15.76
C LYS A 162 -2.03 7.41 -14.27
N VAL A 163 -3.20 7.24 -13.65
CA VAL A 163 -3.34 6.81 -12.26
C VAL A 163 -3.72 5.33 -12.25
N THR A 164 -3.01 4.53 -11.44
CA THR A 164 -3.28 3.11 -11.28
C THR A 164 -4.05 2.81 -10.00
N SER A 165 -3.80 3.54 -8.94
CA SER A 165 -4.53 3.45 -7.68
C SER A 165 -4.56 4.80 -7.00
N SER A 166 -5.59 5.07 -6.21
CA SER A 166 -5.61 6.25 -5.35
C SER A 166 -6.32 5.97 -4.04
N TYR A 167 -5.90 6.68 -3.01
CA TYR A 167 -6.37 6.55 -1.65
C TYR A 167 -6.57 7.93 -1.02
N LEU A 168 -7.57 8.05 -0.16
CA LEU A 168 -7.89 9.27 0.59
C LEU A 168 -7.77 9.03 2.09
N ASN A 169 -7.07 9.92 2.79
CA ASN A 169 -6.92 9.89 4.24
C ASN A 169 -7.00 11.31 4.84
N VAL A 170 -6.76 11.42 6.15
CA VAL A 170 -6.64 12.68 6.87
C VAL A 170 -5.29 12.76 7.58
N GLN A 171 -4.64 13.91 7.47
CA GLN A 171 -3.42 14.26 8.16
C GLN A 171 -3.75 15.14 9.38
N LYS A 172 -3.10 14.88 10.52
CA LYS A 172 -3.03 15.84 11.62
C LYS A 172 -1.91 16.83 11.33
N VAL A 173 -2.24 18.12 11.31
CA VAL A 173 -1.30 19.20 11.00
C VAL A 173 -1.30 20.20 12.15
N GLU A 174 -0.12 20.53 12.66
CA GLU A 174 0.03 21.56 13.69
C GLU A 174 -0.33 22.95 13.12
N ASP A 175 -1.11 23.72 13.87
CA ASP A 175 -1.33 25.13 13.58
C ASP A 175 -0.22 25.97 14.19
N LYS A 176 0.69 26.47 13.36
CA LYS A 176 1.84 27.29 13.81
C LYS A 176 1.42 28.59 14.48
N ASN A 177 0.18 29.03 14.31
CA ASN A 177 -0.35 30.28 14.86
C ASN A 177 -1.18 30.07 16.13
N SER A 178 -1.34 28.84 16.60
CA SER A 178 -2.14 28.50 17.77
C SER A 178 -1.45 27.40 18.58
N ALA A 179 -0.86 27.79 19.72
CA ALA A 179 -0.22 26.85 20.63
C ALA A 179 -1.26 25.79 21.08
N ASN A 180 -1.05 24.54 20.63
CA ASN A 180 -1.84 23.34 20.96
C ASN A 180 -3.18 23.13 20.21
N SER A 181 -3.30 23.53 18.94
CA SER A 181 -4.41 23.04 18.10
C SER A 181 -3.91 22.33 16.86
N GLU A 182 -3.77 21.01 16.92
CA GLU A 182 -3.72 20.18 15.71
C GLU A 182 -5.04 20.31 14.95
N LYS A 183 -4.98 20.38 13.62
CA LYS A 183 -6.15 20.36 12.76
C LYS A 183 -6.07 19.19 11.80
N LEU A 184 -7.22 18.56 11.54
CA LEU A 184 -7.32 17.48 10.56
C LEU A 184 -7.47 18.05 9.15
N ARG A 185 -6.68 17.56 8.21
CA ARG A 185 -6.70 18.00 6.81
C ARG A 185 -6.75 16.81 5.88
N PRO A 186 -7.61 16.80 4.85
CA PRO A 186 -7.67 15.68 3.92
C PRO A 186 -6.37 15.61 3.12
N ILE A 187 -5.90 14.41 2.87
CA ILE A 187 -4.73 14.13 2.02
C ILE A 187 -5.06 12.99 1.06
N TYR A 188 -4.20 12.81 0.06
CA TYR A 188 -4.30 11.70 -0.87
C TYR A 188 -2.95 11.04 -1.08
N SER A 189 -3.01 9.75 -1.43
CA SER A 189 -1.89 8.98 -1.97
C SER A 189 -2.31 8.43 -3.32
N ILE A 190 -1.58 8.79 -4.38
CA ILE A 190 -1.87 8.34 -5.75
C ILE A 190 -0.69 7.54 -6.30
N ALA A 191 -0.96 6.35 -6.82
CA ALA A 191 -0.03 5.58 -7.62
C ALA A 191 -0.17 6.02 -9.08
N VAL A 192 0.91 6.54 -9.65
CA VAL A 192 0.93 7.07 -11.02
C VAL A 192 1.94 6.34 -11.89
N LEU A 193 1.62 6.25 -13.18
CA LEU A 193 2.54 5.82 -14.21
C LEU A 193 3.57 6.91 -14.48
N ALA A 194 4.83 6.64 -14.17
CA ALA A 194 5.93 7.55 -14.45
C ALA A 194 7.19 6.76 -14.80
N LYS A 195 7.96 7.27 -15.76
CA LYS A 195 9.21 6.64 -16.21
C LYS A 195 10.32 6.66 -15.16
N ASP A 196 10.30 7.66 -14.28
CA ASP A 196 11.30 7.92 -13.26
C ASP A 196 10.72 8.85 -12.17
N GLU A 197 11.46 9.01 -11.07
CA GLU A 197 11.04 9.88 -9.95
C GLU A 197 10.90 11.34 -10.38
N LYS A 198 11.70 11.80 -11.36
CA LYS A 198 11.64 13.17 -11.86
C LYS A 198 10.31 13.42 -12.57
N ALA A 199 9.86 12.51 -13.43
CA ALA A 199 8.57 12.58 -14.08
C ALA A 199 7.42 12.54 -13.06
N ALA A 200 7.52 11.72 -12.01
CA ALA A 200 6.53 11.72 -10.92
C ALA A 200 6.48 13.07 -10.18
N LYS A 201 7.65 13.70 -9.93
CA LYS A 201 7.73 15.06 -9.36
C LYS A 201 7.13 16.11 -10.29
N GLU A 202 7.43 16.05 -11.59
CA GLU A 202 6.86 16.96 -12.59
C GLU A 202 5.33 16.81 -12.66
N MET A 203 4.80 15.58 -12.55
CA MET A 203 3.36 15.36 -12.41
C MET A 203 2.82 16.02 -11.15
N ALA A 204 3.46 15.80 -9.99
CA ALA A 204 3.04 16.39 -8.72
C ALA A 204 3.02 17.93 -8.74
N MET A 205 3.92 18.57 -9.49
CA MET A 205 3.95 20.03 -9.66
C MET A 205 2.72 20.60 -10.42
N ASN A 206 1.93 19.74 -11.08
CA ASN A 206 0.66 20.15 -11.69
C ASN A 206 -0.50 20.16 -10.68
N LEU A 207 -0.30 19.64 -9.47
CA LEU A 207 -1.27 19.72 -8.39
C LEU A 207 -1.19 21.13 -7.78
N GLU A 208 -2.34 21.78 -7.66
CA GLU A 208 -2.48 23.14 -7.16
C GLU A 208 -1.92 23.27 -5.73
N ALA A 209 -2.10 22.28 -4.86
CA ALA A 209 -1.53 22.32 -3.50
C ALA A 209 0.00 22.44 -3.51
N VAL A 210 0.65 21.73 -4.43
CA VAL A 210 2.10 21.74 -4.58
C VAL A 210 2.57 23.01 -5.29
N LYS A 211 1.90 23.37 -6.39
CA LYS A 211 2.21 24.54 -7.20
C LYS A 211 2.10 25.85 -6.41
N SER A 212 1.14 25.93 -5.49
CA SER A 212 0.92 27.08 -4.62
C SER A 212 1.84 27.11 -3.39
N GLY A 213 2.66 26.08 -3.17
CA GLY A 213 3.54 25.96 -2.00
C GLY A 213 2.80 25.66 -0.68
N LEU A 214 1.51 25.33 -0.74
CA LEU A 214 0.70 25.01 0.44
C LEU A 214 0.94 23.58 0.95
N ALA A 215 1.44 22.71 0.09
CA ALA A 215 1.77 21.33 0.41
C ALA A 215 3.09 20.91 -0.26
N THR A 216 3.73 19.91 0.34
CA THR A 216 4.82 19.15 -0.26
C THR A 216 4.33 17.78 -0.71
N VAL A 217 5.17 17.03 -1.42
CA VAL A 217 4.88 15.64 -1.78
C VAL A 217 6.02 14.72 -1.39
N LYS A 218 5.66 13.55 -0.88
CA LYS A 218 6.57 12.41 -0.77
C LYS A 218 6.42 11.55 -2.01
N ILE A 219 7.54 11.28 -2.68
CA ILE A 219 7.58 10.42 -3.85
C ILE A 219 8.23 9.09 -3.46
N MET A 220 7.57 7.99 -3.79
CA MET A 220 8.10 6.64 -3.54
C MET A 220 7.99 5.81 -4.81
N HIS A 221 9.11 5.26 -5.27
CA HIS A 221 9.07 4.23 -6.32
C HIS A 221 8.27 3.03 -5.84
N LEU A 222 7.29 2.53 -6.59
CA LEU A 222 6.51 1.35 -6.20
C LEU A 222 6.98 0.09 -6.94
N GLY A 223 7.38 0.24 -8.20
CA GLY A 223 7.68 -0.87 -9.13
C GLY A 223 6.50 -1.15 -10.07
N PHE A 224 6.50 -2.34 -10.67
CA PHE A 224 5.46 -2.74 -11.62
C PHE A 224 4.20 -3.19 -10.91
N LYS A 225 3.06 -2.54 -11.21
CA LYS A 225 1.76 -2.99 -10.67
C LYS A 225 1.37 -4.33 -11.30
N MET A 226 1.01 -5.29 -10.45
CA MET A 226 0.49 -6.59 -10.88
C MET A 226 -1.01 -6.49 -11.16
N ASN A 227 -1.48 -7.20 -12.19
CA ASN A 227 -2.90 -7.49 -12.30
C ASN A 227 -3.22 -8.66 -11.36
N LEU A 228 -4.19 -8.46 -10.47
CA LEU A 228 -4.58 -9.42 -9.43
C LEU A 228 -5.71 -10.32 -9.91
#